data_AF-A0A9E0Q5J9-F1
#
_entry.id   AF-A0A9E0Q5J9-F1
#
_cell.length_a   1.000
_cell.length_b   1.000
_cell.length_c   1.000
_cell.angle_alpha   90.00
_cell.angle_beta   90.00
_cell.angle_gamma   90.00
#
_symmetry.space_group_name_H-M   'P 1'
#
loop_
_entity.id
_entity.type
_entity.pdbx_description
1 polymer ?
#
loop_
_entity_poly.entity_id
_entity_poly.type
_entity_poly.pdbx_seq_one_letter_code
_entity_poly.pdbx_strand_id
1 'polypeptide(L)'
;MKWVTRARPKIDRIACPWLIARHIDAQAEFLYVPTEQAVIVRGADTDRHELAPQCAGLLAISLGLSHSFADDHEMLRHGMVMYDALYAWCRHVRAERHHWVG
;
A
#
# COMPACT_ATOMS: atom_id res chain seq x y z
N MET A 1 -12.47 -12.22 5.09
CA MET A 1 -12.03 -10.88 4.60
C MET A 1 -10.81 -11.04 3.71
N LYS A 2 -10.49 -10.04 2.87
CA LYS A 2 -9.28 -10.06 2.03
C LYS A 2 -8.12 -9.37 2.75
N TRP A 3 -6.99 -10.05 2.81
CA TRP A 3 -5.76 -9.63 3.49
C TRP A 3 -4.64 -9.50 2.47
N VAL A 4 -3.75 -8.53 2.65
CA VAL A 4 -2.69 -8.24 1.69
C VAL A 4 -1.32 -8.59 2.25
N THR A 5 -0.49 -9.27 1.45
CA THR A 5 0.91 -9.58 1.78
C THR A 5 1.83 -9.47 0.56
N ARG A 6 3.14 -9.66 0.74
CA ARG A 6 4.13 -9.66 -0.35
C ARG A 6 4.47 -11.09 -0.75
N ALA A 7 4.70 -11.32 -2.04
CA ALA A 7 5.13 -12.62 -2.56
C ALA A 7 6.50 -13.04 -1.98
N ARG A 8 6.75 -14.36 -1.91
CA ARG A 8 7.95 -14.98 -1.30
C ARG A 8 8.11 -14.60 0.18
N PRO A 9 7.14 -14.97 1.04
CA PRO A 9 7.12 -14.54 2.42
C PRO A 9 8.30 -15.10 3.22
N LYS A 10 8.77 -14.31 4.17
CA LYS A 10 9.75 -14.69 5.21
C LYS A 10 9.03 -14.73 6.56
N ILE A 11 9.77 -14.73 7.66
CA ILE A 11 9.26 -15.01 9.02
C ILE A 11 7.97 -14.23 9.35
N ASP A 12 8.00 -12.89 9.27
CA ASP A 12 6.87 -11.99 9.58
C ASP A 12 5.67 -12.22 8.64
N ARG A 13 5.95 -12.41 7.34
CA ARG A 13 4.93 -12.63 6.30
C ARG A 13 4.39 -14.06 6.24
N ILE A 14 4.88 -14.97 7.08
CA ILE A 14 4.30 -16.31 7.31
C ILE A 14 3.51 -16.31 8.63
N ALA A 15 4.12 -15.77 9.69
CA ALA A 15 3.53 -15.76 11.04
C ALA A 15 2.22 -14.98 11.09
N CYS A 16 2.17 -13.77 10.52
CA CYS A 16 0.95 -12.97 10.55
C CYS A 16 -0.22 -13.62 9.79
N PRO A 17 -0.06 -14.08 8.53
CA PRO A 17 -1.12 -14.84 7.85
C PRO A 17 -1.55 -16.11 8.58
N TRP A 18 -0.61 -16.84 9.19
CA TRP A 18 -0.93 -18.03 9.98
C TRP A 18 -1.80 -17.69 11.19
N LEU A 19 -1.45 -16.66 11.96
CA LEU A 19 -2.26 -16.18 13.10
C LEU A 19 -3.66 -15.74 12.66
N ILE A 20 -3.74 -14.97 11.57
CA ILE A 20 -5.01 -14.49 11.03
C ILE A 20 -5.90 -15.67 10.64
N ALA A 21 -5.39 -16.57 9.80
CA ALA A 21 -6.15 -17.69 9.28
C ALA A 21 -6.59 -18.67 10.38
N ARG A 22 -5.82 -18.78 11.47
CA ARG A 22 -6.07 -19.75 12.53
C ARG A 22 -6.92 -19.23 13.68
N HIS A 23 -6.83 -17.93 13.99
CA HIS A 23 -7.38 -17.38 15.22
C HIS A 23 -8.27 -16.14 15.03
N ILE A 24 -8.22 -15.47 13.88
CA ILE A 24 -8.95 -14.21 13.66
C ILE A 24 -10.06 -14.39 12.62
N ASP A 25 -9.72 -14.94 11.45
CA ASP A 25 -10.61 -15.06 10.30
C ASP A 25 -10.33 -16.38 9.57
N ALA A 26 -11.13 -17.40 9.85
CA ALA A 26 -11.02 -18.71 9.22
C ALA A 26 -11.38 -18.70 7.71
N GLN A 27 -11.93 -17.59 7.20
CA GLN A 27 -12.25 -17.38 5.79
C GLN A 27 -11.35 -16.27 5.19
N ALA A 28 -10.16 -16.07 5.76
CA ALA A 28 -9.19 -15.12 5.25
C ALA A 28 -8.67 -15.52 3.87
N GLU A 29 -8.79 -14.62 2.90
CA GLU A 29 -8.16 -14.73 1.59
C GLU A 29 -6.90 -13.85 1.57
N PHE A 30 -5.75 -14.39 1.18
CA PHE A 30 -4.50 -13.63 1.10
C PHE A 30 -4.14 -13.27 -0.34
N LEU A 31 -4.10 -11.97 -0.62
CA LEU A 31 -3.71 -11.38 -1.89
C LEU A 31 -2.26 -10.90 -1.84
N TYR A 32 -1.57 -10.98 -2.97
CA TYR A 32 -0.18 -10.54 -3.10
C TYR A 32 -0.07 -9.20 -3.82
N VAL A 33 0.50 -8.19 -3.16
CA VAL A 33 0.76 -6.88 -3.79
C VAL A 33 1.93 -6.95 -4.77
N PRO A 34 1.92 -6.09 -5.81
CA PRO A 34 3.09 -5.85 -6.65
C PRO A 34 4.32 -5.52 -5.79
N THR A 35 5.47 -6.11 -6.14
CA THR A 35 6.74 -5.83 -5.46
C THR A 35 7.07 -4.34 -5.44
N GLU A 36 6.73 -3.62 -6.51
CA GLU A 36 6.93 -2.17 -6.62
C GLU A 36 6.19 -1.39 -5.54
N GLN A 37 4.90 -1.65 -5.34
CA GLN A 37 4.11 -0.97 -4.32
C GLN A 37 4.70 -1.21 -2.93
N ALA A 38 5.15 -2.43 -2.64
CA ALA A 38 5.81 -2.75 -1.38
C ALA A 38 7.15 -2.00 -1.19
N VAL A 39 7.87 -1.68 -2.28
CA VAL A 39 9.09 -0.87 -2.25
C VAL A 39 8.76 0.60 -2.01
N ILE A 40 7.76 1.14 -2.68
CA ILE A 40 7.31 2.54 -2.52
C ILE A 40 6.87 2.79 -1.07
N VAL A 41 6.00 1.92 -0.54
CA VAL A 41 5.51 2.02 0.85
C VAL A 41 6.66 1.92 1.84
N ARG A 42 7.59 0.97 1.64
CA ARG A 42 8.77 0.84 2.50
C ARG A 42 9.63 2.10 2.47
N GLY A 43 9.88 2.67 1.29
CA GLY A 43 10.71 3.87 1.17
C GLY A 43 10.08 5.06 1.86
N ALA A 44 8.77 5.25 1.74
CA ALA A 44 8.05 6.29 2.48
C ALA A 44 8.07 6.07 4.00
N ASP A 45 7.81 4.86 4.47
CA ASP A 45 7.74 4.50 5.89
C ASP A 45 9.10 4.55 6.62
N THR A 46 10.19 4.38 5.87
CA THR A 46 11.56 4.31 6.43
C THR A 46 12.44 5.51 6.09
N ASP A 47 11.86 6.61 5.60
CA ASP A 47 12.57 7.81 5.13
C ASP A 47 13.70 7.50 4.12
N ARG A 48 13.43 6.51 3.27
CA ARG A 48 14.34 6.03 2.22
C ARG A 48 13.77 6.35 0.84
N HIS A 49 13.68 7.65 0.56
CA HIS A 49 13.04 8.15 -0.66
C HIS A 49 13.79 7.78 -1.95
N GLU A 50 15.04 7.35 -1.85
CA GLU A 50 15.84 6.84 -2.96
C GLU A 50 15.36 5.48 -3.50
N LEU A 51 14.56 4.72 -2.74
CA LEU A 51 14.10 3.39 -3.15
C LEU A 51 13.17 3.42 -4.38
N ALA A 52 12.39 4.50 -4.55
CA ALA A 52 11.56 4.75 -5.72
C ALA A 52 11.17 6.24 -5.80
N PRO A 53 11.04 6.82 -7.01
CA PRO A 53 10.63 8.23 -7.16
C PRO A 53 9.31 8.60 -6.47
N GLN A 54 8.42 7.63 -6.28
CA GLN A 54 7.10 7.81 -5.67
C GLN A 54 7.13 7.88 -4.14
N CYS A 55 8.23 7.47 -3.49
CA CYS A 55 8.30 7.38 -2.03
C CYS A 55 8.03 8.72 -1.33
N ALA A 56 8.74 9.78 -1.74
CA ALA A 56 8.57 11.12 -1.15
C ALA A 56 7.14 11.67 -1.37
N GLY A 57 6.56 11.41 -2.55
CA GLY A 57 5.17 11.79 -2.85
C GLY A 57 4.17 11.07 -1.96
N LEU A 58 4.35 9.77 -1.74
CA LEU A 58 3.49 9.00 -0.84
C LEU A 58 3.60 9.49 0.61
N LEU A 59 4.80 9.81 1.10
CA LEU A 59 4.99 10.41 2.42
C LEU A 59 4.27 11.76 2.52
N ALA A 60 4.44 12.65 1.53
CA ALA A 60 3.82 13.97 1.51
C ALA A 60 2.28 13.88 1.57
N ILE A 61 1.68 12.99 0.79
CA ILE A 61 0.22 12.78 0.81
C ILE A 61 -0.22 12.21 2.16
N SER A 62 0.51 11.24 2.71
CA SER A 62 0.16 10.62 3.99
C SER A 62 0.18 11.63 5.14
N LEU A 63 1.23 12.47 5.23
CA LEU A 63 1.31 13.56 6.20
C LEU A 63 0.20 14.60 5.98
N GLY A 64 -0.12 14.92 4.73
CA GLY A 64 -1.23 15.80 4.38
C GLY A 64 -2.58 15.27 4.85
N LEU A 65 -2.84 13.97 4.68
CA LEU A 65 -4.05 13.31 5.19
C LEU A 65 -4.12 13.39 6.71
N SER A 66 -3.03 13.06 7.42
CA SER A 66 -2.98 13.15 8.89
C SER A 66 -3.18 14.57 9.42
N HIS A 67 -2.73 15.58 8.67
CA HIS A 67 -2.99 16.97 9.05
C HIS A 67 -4.44 17.39 8.75
N SER A 68 -5.04 16.91 7.66
CA SER A 68 -6.34 17.38 7.17
C SER A 68 -7.53 16.77 7.90
N PHE A 69 -7.37 15.60 8.54
CA PHE A 69 -8.44 14.87 9.19
C PHE A 69 -8.10 14.62 10.65
N ALA A 70 -8.94 15.13 11.56
CA ALA A 70 -8.82 14.86 12.99
C ALA A 70 -9.41 13.50 13.39
N ASP A 71 -10.33 12.95 12.59
CA ASP A 71 -10.90 11.62 12.78
C ASP A 71 -10.13 10.57 11.96
N ASP A 72 -9.55 9.60 12.67
CA ASP A 72 -8.71 8.56 12.06
C ASP A 72 -9.51 7.65 11.11
N HIS A 73 -10.79 7.39 11.38
CA HIS A 73 -11.61 6.54 10.52
C HIS A 73 -11.90 7.24 9.19
N GLU A 74 -12.18 8.54 9.22
CA GLU A 74 -12.31 9.36 8.02
C GLU A 74 -11.00 9.44 7.24
N MET A 75 -9.89 9.74 7.93
CA MET A 75 -8.56 9.74 7.31
C MET A 75 -8.29 8.42 6.59
N LEU A 76 -8.58 7.29 7.25
CA LEU A 76 -8.38 5.96 6.69
C LEU A 76 -9.24 5.71 5.46
N ARG A 77 -10.50 6.17 5.41
CA ARG A 77 -11.34 6.04 4.20
C ARG A 77 -10.69 6.70 2.98
N HIS A 78 -10.10 7.88 3.16
CA HIS A 78 -9.38 8.58 2.10
C HIS A 78 -8.04 7.90 1.76
N GLY A 79 -7.30 7.45 2.77
CA GLY A 79 -6.07 6.68 2.59
C GLY A 79 -6.30 5.41 1.79
N MET A 80 -7.39 4.67 2.04
CA MET A 80 -7.72 3.44 1.30
C MET A 80 -7.88 3.71 -0.20
N VAL A 81 -8.58 4.77 -0.60
CA VAL A 81 -8.74 5.15 -2.02
C VAL A 81 -7.38 5.45 -2.66
N MET A 82 -6.49 6.15 -1.94
CA MET A 82 -5.13 6.42 -2.42
C MET A 82 -4.34 5.12 -2.64
N TYR A 83 -4.42 4.17 -1.70
CA TYR A 83 -3.72 2.88 -1.81
C TYR A 83 -4.28 2.01 -2.95
N ASP A 84 -5.59 2.04 -3.18
CA ASP A 84 -6.23 1.36 -4.32
C ASP A 84 -5.77 1.95 -5.65
N ALA A 85 -5.67 3.28 -5.75
CA ALA A 85 -5.15 3.96 -6.93
C ALA A 85 -3.67 3.61 -7.18
N LEU A 86 -2.84 3.59 -6.14
CA LEU A 86 -1.44 3.20 -6.23
C LEU A 86 -1.29 1.73 -6.65
N TYR A 87 -2.12 0.84 -6.09
CA TYR A 87 -2.17 -0.57 -6.48
C TYR A 87 -2.53 -0.71 -7.97
N ALA A 88 -3.60 -0.04 -8.41
CA ALA A 88 -4.05 -0.07 -9.80
C ALA A 88 -2.97 0.46 -10.76
N TRP A 89 -2.28 1.55 -10.39
CA TRP A 89 -1.15 2.07 -11.15
C TRP A 89 -0.01 1.06 -11.27
N CYS A 90 0.44 0.49 -10.14
CA CYS A 90 1.49 -0.52 -10.12
C CYS A 90 1.13 -1.77 -10.95
N ARG A 91 -0.15 -2.14 -10.99
CA ARG A 91 -0.61 -3.39 -11.61
C ARG A 91 -0.97 -3.25 -13.09
N HIS A 92 -1.54 -2.11 -13.50
CA HIS A 92 -2.24 -2.01 -14.78
C HIS A 92 -1.72 -0.90 -15.68
N VAL A 93 -1.38 0.28 -15.14
CA VAL A 93 -1.19 1.49 -15.96
C VAL A 93 0.17 2.17 -15.75
N ARG A 94 1.17 1.43 -15.27
CA ARG A 94 2.53 1.96 -15.01
C ARG A 94 3.20 2.53 -16.26
N ALA A 95 2.93 1.96 -17.43
CA ALA A 95 3.54 2.37 -18.68
C ALA A 95 2.92 3.65 -19.27
N GLU A 96 1.75 4.06 -18.76
CA GLU A 96 1.07 5.27 -19.22
C GLU A 96 1.93 6.51 -18.93
N ARG A 97 2.13 7.32 -19.95
CA ARG A 97 2.90 8.57 -19.86
C ARG A 97 1.93 9.75 -19.98
N HIS A 98 2.31 10.90 -19.44
CA HIS A 98 1.53 12.13 -19.57
C HIS A 98 1.61 12.68 -21.01
N HIS A 99 0.80 12.12 -21.90
CA HIS A 99 0.68 12.47 -23.33
C HIS A 99 -0.67 13.10 -23.69
N TRP A 100 -1.41 13.59 -22.69
CA TRP A 100 -2.69 14.26 -22.87
C TRP A 100 -2.46 15.64 -23.48
N VAL A 101 -2.49 15.71 -24.81
CA VAL A 101 -2.64 16.98 -25.54
C VAL A 101 -4.11 17.37 -25.45
N GLY A 102 -4.38 18.52 -24.83
CA GLY A 102 -5.70 19.14 -24.81
C GLY A 102 -6.06 19.80 -26.13
#